data_AF-S4PU21-F1
#
_entry.id   AF-S4PU21-F1
#
_cell.length_a   1.000
_cell.length_b   1.000
_cell.length_c   1.000
_cell.angle_alpha   90.00
_cell.angle_beta   90.00
_cell.angle_gamma   90.00
#
_symmetry.space_group_name_H-M   'P 1'
#
loop_
_entity.id
_entity.type
_entity.pdbx_description
1 polymer ?
#
loop_
_entity_poly.entity_id
_entity_poly.type
_entity_poly.pdbx_seq_one_letter_code
_entity_poly.pdbx_strand_id
1 'polypeptide(L)' 'MDLPESDIVPVLAECLPFIRNCIEAKLNVLVHCNAGVSRTSMVAIAYLMEYEKMSFSEAYELVKTKRP' A
#
# COMPACT_ATOMS: atom_id res chain seq x y z
N MET A 1 4.05 4.81 15.95
CA MET A 1 5.25 5.41 15.32
C MET A 1 5.81 4.37 14.36
N ASP A 2 6.43 4.75 13.24
CA ASP A 2 7.12 3.79 12.37
C ASP A 2 8.35 3.25 13.13
N LEU A 3 8.28 2.00 13.60
CA LEU A 3 9.36 1.34 14.32
C LEU A 3 9.81 0.13 13.49
N PRO A 4 11.12 -0.09 13.30
CA PRO A 4 11.63 -1.21 12.48
C PRO A 4 11.23 -2.59 13.02
N GLU A 5 10.86 -2.69 14.30
CA GLU A 5 10.37 -3.91 14.94
C GLU A 5 8.88 -4.17 14.68
N SER A 6 8.17 -3.25 14.04
CA SER A 6 6.74 -3.43 13.73
C SER A 6 6.57 -4.39 12.55
N ASP A 7 6.16 -5.63 12.83
CA ASP A 7 5.77 -6.56 11.77
C ASP A 7 4.51 -6.04 11.07
N ILE A 8 4.67 -5.73 9.80
CA ILE A 8 3.65 -5.12 8.96
C ILE A 8 2.97 -6.12 8.05
N VAL A 9 3.53 -7.33 7.92
CA VAL A 9 2.99 -8.39 7.06
C VAL A 9 1.57 -8.79 7.49
N PRO A 10 1.25 -8.98 8.79
CA PRO A 10 -0.11 -9.31 9.21
C PRO A 10 -1.11 -8.20 8.85
N VAL A 11 -0.69 -6.94 8.98
CA VAL A 11 -1.53 -5.77 8.66
C VAL A 11 -1.78 -5.70 7.16
N LEU A 12 -0.78 -5.98 6.33
CA LEU A 12 -0.93 -6.05 4.87
C LEU A 12 -1.89 -7.17 4.46
N ALA A 13 -1.77 -8.35 5.06
CA ALA A 13 -2.66 -9.48 4.80
C ALA A 13 -4.14 -9.15 5.08
N GLU A 14 -4.42 -8.30 6.07
CA GLU A 14 -5.77 -7.85 6.39
C GLU A 14 -6.25 -6.69 5.48
N CYS A 15 -5.42 -5.67 5.27
CA CYS A 15 -5.86 -4.45 4.60
C CYS A 15 -5.89 -4.54 3.07
N LEU A 16 -5.04 -5.37 2.46
CA LEU A 16 -4.97 -5.50 1.00
C LEU A 16 -6.30 -6.04 0.40
N PRO A 17 -6.92 -7.10 0.95
CA PRO A 17 -8.25 -7.54 0.51
C PRO A 17 -9.34 -6.47 0.68
N PHE A 18 -9.30 -5.70 1.77
CA PHE A 18 -10.24 -4.60 1.98
C PHE A 18 -10.14 -3.54 0.87
N ILE A 19 -8.91 -3.10 0.56
CA ILE A 19 -8.66 -2.13 -0.52
C ILE A 19 -9.18 -2.67 -1.86
N ARG A 20 -8.88 -3.94 -2.16
CA ARG A 20 -9.32 -4.60 -3.39
C ARG A 20 -10.84 -4.63 -3.51
N ASN A 21 -11.55 -5.03 -2.45
CA ASN A 21 -13.00 -5.09 -2.43
C ASN A 21 -13.64 -3.71 -2.66
N CYS A 22 -13.10 -2.65 -2.05
CA CYS A 22 -13.57 -1.29 -2.28
C CYS A 22 -13.38 -0.83 -3.74
N ILE A 23 -12.22 -1.14 -4.34
CA ILE A 23 -11.94 -0.81 -5.75
C ILE A 23 -12.90 -1.55 -6.69
N GLU A 24 -13.14 -2.84 -6.46
CA GLU A 24 -14.11 -3.64 -7.24
C GLU A 24 -15.54 -3.10 -7.10
N ALA A 25 -15.90 -2.58 -5.92
CA ALA A 25 -17.16 -1.90 -5.67
C ALA A 25 -17.21 -0.46 -6.22
N LYS A 26 -16.16 0.01 -6.92
CA LYS A 26 -16.02 1.38 -7.46
C LYS A 26 -16.10 2.47 -6.38
N LEU A 27 -15.59 2.18 -5.19
CA LEU A 27 -15.49 3.12 -4.08
C LEU A 27 -14.10 3.76 -4.03
N ASN A 28 -14.02 4.94 -3.41
CA ASN A 28 -12.75 5.60 -3.13
C ASN A 28 -12.17 5.12 -1.79
N VAL A 29 -10.87 4.84 -1.76
CA VAL A 29 -10.15 4.44 -0.54
C VAL A 29 -9.09 5.49 -0.21
N LEU A 30 -9.11 5.97 1.03
CA LEU A 30 -8.06 6.83 1.56
C LEU A 30 -7.10 6.01 2.43
N VAL A 31 -5.86 5.85 1.99
CA VAL A 31 -4.79 5.25 2.79
C VAL A 31 -3.94 6.37 3.37
N HIS A 32 -3.78 6.39 4.70
CA HIS A 32 -2.90 7.36 5.37
C HIS A 32 -2.14 6.72 6.52
N CYS A 33 -1.04 7.35 6.93
CA CYS A 33 -0.35 7.08 8.17
C CYS A 33 -0.12 8.42 8.89
N ASN A 34 0.64 8.44 9.99
CA ASN A 34 0.83 9.66 10.77
C ASN A 34 1.52 10.78 9.97
N ALA A 35 2.59 10.43 9.25
CA ALA A 35 3.36 11.39 8.43
C ALA A 35 3.07 11.26 6.93
N GLY A 36 2.33 10.23 6.51
CA GLY A 36 2.08 9.93 5.10
C GLY A 36 3.28 9.43 4.30
N VAL A 37 4.47 9.24 4.89
CA VAL A 37 5.72 8.95 4.17
C VAL A 37 6.01 7.45 4.04
N SER A 38 6.09 6.74 5.17
CA SER A 38 6.57 5.34 5.20
C SER A 38 5.44 4.33 4.93
N ARG A 39 4.59 4.06 5.96
CA ARG A 39 3.52 3.06 5.89
C ARG A 39 2.53 3.25 4.74
N THR A 40 2.17 4.48 4.39
CA THR A 40 1.21 4.73 3.30
C THR A 40 1.76 4.29 1.96
N SER A 41 3.02 4.65 1.66
CA SER A 41 3.67 4.30 0.40
C SER A 41 3.89 2.79 0.29
N MET A 42 4.24 2.15 1.42
CA MET A 42 4.41 0.70 1.49
C MET A 42 3.09 -0.06 1.22
N VAL A 43 1.95 0.37 1.76
CA VAL A 43 0.65 -0.26 1.46
C VAL A 43 0.31 -0.15 -0.03
N ALA A 44 0.58 1.01 -0.65
CA ALA A 44 0.36 1.19 -2.08
C ALA A 44 1.25 0.27 -2.93
N ILE A 45 2.55 0.17 -2.60
CA ILE A 45 3.48 -0.74 -3.28
C ILE A 45 3.03 -2.20 -3.13
N ALA A 46 2.69 -2.62 -1.91
CA ALA A 46 2.24 -3.99 -1.63
C ALA A 46 0.96 -4.34 -2.41
N TYR A 47 0.01 -3.40 -2.52
CA TYR A 47 -1.21 -3.59 -3.31
C TYR A 47 -0.90 -3.81 -4.79
N LEU A 48 -0.03 -2.98 -5.38
CA LEU A 48 0.36 -3.08 -6.79
C LEU A 48 1.06 -4.41 -7.09
N MET A 49 1.92 -4.87 -6.18
CA MET A 49 2.58 -6.17 -6.32
C MET A 49 1.58 -7.33 -6.23
N GLU A 50 0.69 -7.32 -5.23
CA GLU A 50 -0.23 -8.43 -4.99
C GLU A 50 -1.33 -8.53 -6.05
N TYR A 51 -2.00 -7.42 -6.38
CA TYR A 51 -3.20 -7.44 -7.21
C TYR A 51 -2.99 -6.98 -8.65
N GLU A 52 -2.02 -6.10 -8.91
CA GLU A 52 -1.69 -5.63 -10.26
C GLU A 52 -0.51 -6.38 -10.88
N LYS A 53 0.06 -7.36 -10.15
CA LYS A 53 1.16 -8.24 -10.60
C LYS A 53 2.40 -7.48 -11.07
N MET A 54 2.64 -6.29 -10.52
CA MET A 54 3.85 -5.52 -10.75
C MET A 54 5.03 -6.11 -9.98
N SER A 55 6.23 -6.04 -10.54
CA SER A 55 7.45 -6.25 -9.77
C SER A 55 7.62 -5.14 -8.72
N PHE A 56 8.43 -5.41 -7.69
CA PHE A 56 8.76 -4.39 -6.69
C PHE A 56 9.31 -3.10 -7.31
N SER A 57 10.20 -3.21 -8.30
CA SER A 57 10.80 -2.04 -8.96
C SER A 57 9.77 -1.18 -9.68
N GLU A 58 8.82 -1.80 -10.40
CA GLU A 58 7.77 -1.09 -11.12
C GLU A 58 6.81 -0.40 -10.15
N ALA A 59 6.37 -1.12 -9.12
CA ALA A 59 5.47 -0.58 -8.10
C ALA A 59 6.12 0.58 -7.32
N TYR A 60 7.40 0.44 -6.95
CA TYR A 60 8.15 1.46 -6.23
C TYR A 60 8.29 2.74 -7.05
N GLU A 61 8.75 2.65 -8.30
CA GLU A 61 8.91 3.83 -9.16
C GLU A 61 7.56 4.47 -9.45
N LEU A 62 6.50 3.70 -9.70
CA LEU A 62 5.16 4.25 -9.88
C LEU A 62 4.71 5.06 -8.65
N VAL A 63 4.81 4.51 -7.44
CA VAL A 63 4.40 5.21 -6.21
C VAL A 63 5.24 6.47 -5.99
N LYS A 64 6.56 6.40 -6.21
CA LYS A 64 7.48 7.53 -6.10
C LYS A 64 7.14 8.66 -7.07
N THR A 65 6.72 8.37 -8.32
CA THR A 65 6.29 9.43 -9.25
C THR A 65 5.01 10.15 -8.82
N LYS A 66 4.17 9.53 -7.98
CA LYS A 66 2.93 10.13 -7.48
C LYS A 66 3.10 10.81 -6.13
N ARG A 67 4.13 10.42 -5.37
CA ARG A 67 4.43 10.93 -4.02
C ARG A 67 5.97 11.07 -3.87
N PRO A 68 6.56 12.13 -4.46
CA PRO A 68 8.00 12.37 -4.42
C PRO A 68 8.50 12.77 -3.03
#